data_AF-A0A3D5Y0U9-F1
#
_entry.id   AF-A0A3D5Y0U9-F1
#
_cell.length_a   1.000
_cell.length_b   1.000
_cell.length_c   1.000
_cell.angle_alpha   90.00
_cell.angle_beta   90.00
_cell.angle_gamma   90.00
#
_symmetry.space_group_name_H-M   'P 1'
#
loop_
_entity.id
_entity.type
_entity.pdbx_description
1 polymer ?
#
loop_
_entity_poly.entity_id
_entity_poly.type
_entity_poly.pdbx_seq_one_letter_code
_entity_poly.pdbx_strand_id
1 'polypeptide(L)'
;MRQVYRKFRHPAATDIGNLKPGVSRDRIFESWLVTRLAGDQAIYRTRNQSLYFCDPASGQTSHLLEQVFRGMDAARVFERVRIDDLGYFLVGLKVSVTTDEIPVVTAALRLGGVEVESLDL
;
A
#
# COMPACT_ATOMS: atom_id res chain seq x y z
N MET A 1 -14.60 16.95 4.40
CA MET A 1 -13.38 16.59 3.63
C MET A 1 -12.18 17.26 4.26
N ARG A 2 -11.41 16.56 5.08
CA ARG A 2 -10.17 17.08 5.66
C ARG A 2 -9.04 16.41 4.89
N GLN A 3 -8.39 17.15 4.00
CA GLN A 3 -7.27 16.67 3.20
C GLN A 3 -6.04 16.63 4.12
N VAL A 4 -5.79 15.49 4.75
CA VAL A 4 -4.74 15.32 5.75
C VAL A 4 -3.45 14.94 5.01
N TYR A 5 -2.51 15.89 4.92
CA TYR A 5 -1.13 15.80 4.38
C TYR A 5 -0.90 15.76 2.86
N ARG A 6 -1.09 16.90 2.19
CA ARG A 6 -0.42 17.24 0.91
C ARG A 6 1.07 17.67 1.13
N LYS A 7 1.80 17.08 2.09
CA LYS A 7 3.18 17.50 2.41
C LYS A 7 4.27 16.81 1.60
N PHE A 8 4.00 15.63 1.03
CA PHE A 8 5.01 14.89 0.27
C PHE A 8 4.80 15.06 -1.24
N ARG A 9 5.75 15.74 -1.90
CA ARG A 9 5.80 15.78 -3.37
C ARG A 9 6.03 14.38 -3.92
N HIS A 10 5.57 14.10 -5.13
CA HIS A 10 5.88 12.84 -5.82
C HIS A 10 7.42 12.66 -5.91
N PRO A 11 7.98 11.44 -5.74
CA PRO A 11 9.40 11.22 -5.88
C PRO A 11 9.85 11.67 -7.26
N ALA A 12 10.77 12.63 -7.31
CA ALA A 12 11.39 13.06 -8.54
C ALA A 12 12.52 12.10 -8.93
N ALA A 13 12.89 12.06 -10.20
CA ALA A 13 14.03 11.27 -10.66
C ALA A 13 15.34 11.64 -9.93
N THR A 14 15.45 12.88 -9.45
CA THR A 14 16.57 13.35 -8.62
C THR A 14 16.55 12.81 -7.19
N ASP A 15 15.38 12.52 -6.62
CA ASP A 15 15.27 11.82 -5.33
C ASP A 15 15.75 10.36 -5.47
N ILE A 16 15.62 9.79 -6.67
CA ILE A 16 16.16 8.47 -7.06
C ILE A 16 17.67 8.54 -7.38
N GLY A 17 18.17 9.68 -7.85
CA GLY A 17 19.59 9.87 -8.15
C GLY A 17 20.48 10.07 -6.92
N ASN A 18 19.92 10.56 -5.80
CA ASN A 18 20.65 10.85 -4.56
C ASN A 18 20.72 9.64 -3.59
N LEU A 19 20.49 8.42 -4.09
CA LEU A 19 20.40 7.23 -3.24
C LEU A 19 21.76 6.71 -2.80
N LYS A 20 21.79 6.14 -1.59
CA LYS A 20 22.85 5.21 -1.21
C LYS A 20 22.84 4.01 -2.18
N PRO A 21 24.01 3.46 -2.54
CA PRO A 21 24.10 2.24 -3.33
C PRO A 21 23.27 1.11 -2.69
N GLY A 22 22.33 0.52 -3.44
CA GLY A 22 21.53 -0.64 -3.00
C GLY A 22 20.04 -0.37 -2.70
N VAL A 23 19.58 0.88 -2.69
CA VAL A 23 18.14 1.18 -2.53
C VAL A 23 17.42 1.10 -3.88
N SER A 24 16.46 0.19 -4.03
CA SER A 24 15.71 0.04 -5.28
C SER A 24 14.71 1.18 -5.48
N ARG A 25 14.45 1.52 -6.75
CA ARG A 25 13.40 2.49 -7.12
C ARG A 25 12.06 2.12 -6.48
N ASP A 26 11.69 0.84 -6.49
CA ASP A 26 10.43 0.38 -5.90
C ASP A 26 10.35 0.70 -4.40
N ARG A 27 11.42 0.52 -3.62
CA ARG A 27 11.40 0.86 -2.19
C ARG A 27 11.09 2.33 -1.92
N ILE A 28 11.56 3.25 -2.76
CA ILE A 28 11.28 4.69 -2.62
C ILE A 28 9.82 4.98 -2.92
N PHE A 29 9.30 4.36 -3.98
CA PHE A 29 7.90 4.48 -4.33
C PHE A 29 7.01 3.90 -3.24
N GLU A 30 7.32 2.72 -2.72
CA GLU A 30 6.60 2.10 -1.59
C GLU A 30 6.65 3.00 -0.34
N SER A 31 7.82 3.53 -0.01
CA SER A 31 8.01 4.46 1.11
C SER A 31 7.17 5.74 0.96
N TRP A 32 7.14 6.31 -0.24
CA TRP A 32 6.34 7.49 -0.53
C TRP A 32 4.84 7.20 -0.56
N LEU A 33 4.42 6.08 -1.15
CA LEU A 33 3.03 5.67 -1.23
C LEU A 33 2.45 5.55 0.17
N VAL A 34 3.12 4.79 1.03
CA VAL A 34 2.59 4.44 2.34
C VAL A 34 2.64 5.62 3.32
N THR A 35 3.59 6.55 3.17
CA THR A 35 3.59 7.80 3.98
C THR A 35 2.48 8.78 3.61
N ARG A 36 1.77 8.57 2.48
CA ARG A 36 0.57 9.34 2.12
C ARG A 36 -0.73 8.68 2.52
N LEU A 37 -0.72 7.39 2.87
CA LEU A 37 -1.92 6.67 3.24
C LEU A 37 -2.39 7.16 4.61
N ALA A 38 -3.60 7.70 4.64
CA ALA A 38 -4.37 7.76 5.87
C ALA A 38 -4.88 6.35 6.23
N GLY A 39 -5.27 6.14 7.49
CA GLY A 39 -5.75 4.83 7.97
C GLY A 39 -7.01 4.32 7.26
N ASP A 40 -7.71 5.20 6.55
CA ASP A 40 -8.90 4.95 5.74
C ASP A 40 -8.59 4.93 4.23
N GLN A 41 -7.33 4.79 3.83
CA GLN A 41 -6.91 4.75 2.43
C GLN A 41 -6.06 3.52 2.10
N ALA A 42 -6.24 3.02 0.88
CA ALA A 42 -5.38 2.03 0.24
C ALA A 42 -5.05 2.47 -1.19
N ILE A 43 -3.85 2.13 -1.66
CA ILE A 43 -3.42 2.40 -3.03
C ILE A 43 -3.12 1.08 -3.74
N TYR A 44 -3.77 0.86 -4.88
CA TYR A 44 -3.45 -0.23 -5.79
C TYR A 44 -2.48 0.26 -6.86
N ARG A 45 -1.29 -0.33 -6.92
CA ARG A 45 -0.30 -0.06 -7.96
C ARG A 45 -0.43 -1.10 -9.06
N THR A 46 -0.94 -0.68 -10.21
CA THR A 46 -1.18 -1.54 -11.38
C THR A 46 0.12 -2.19 -11.88
N ARG A 47 1.22 -1.43 -11.89
CA ARG A 47 2.52 -1.86 -12.42
C ARG A 47 3.08 -3.13 -11.78
N ASN A 48 2.85 -3.32 -10.48
CA ASN A 48 3.32 -4.49 -9.75
C ASN A 48 2.20 -5.25 -9.04
N GLN A 49 0.93 -5.00 -9.42
CA GLN A 49 -0.24 -5.70 -8.91
C GLN A 49 -0.26 -5.79 -7.38
N SER A 50 0.10 -4.69 -6.72
CA SER A 50 0.25 -4.65 -5.26
C SER A 50 -0.69 -3.61 -4.68
N LEU A 51 -1.46 -4.03 -3.68
CA LEU A 51 -2.26 -3.15 -2.86
C LEU A 51 -1.47 -2.76 -1.61
N TYR A 52 -1.33 -1.47 -1.37
CA TYR A 52 -0.68 -0.87 -0.21
C TYR A 52 -1.73 -0.27 0.71
N PHE A 53 -1.64 -0.53 2.01
CA PHE A 53 -2.58 -0.01 3.00
C PHE A 53 -1.91 0.18 4.35
N CYS A 54 -2.48 1.07 5.16
CA CYS A 54 -2.18 1.17 6.58
C CYS A 54 -3.20 0.35 7.35
N ASP A 55 -2.73 -0.52 8.25
CA ASP A 55 -3.61 -1.27 9.13
C ASP A 55 -3.70 -0.55 10.47
N PRO A 56 -4.90 -0.27 11.01
CA PRO A 56 -5.02 0.17 12.39
C PRO A 56 -4.40 -0.84 13.35
N ALA A 57 -4.08 -0.40 14.58
CA ALA A 57 -3.54 -1.30 15.61
C ALA A 57 -4.44 -2.51 15.92
N SER A 58 -5.74 -2.42 15.59
CA SER A 58 -6.71 -3.50 15.70
C SER A 58 -6.59 -4.59 14.62
N GLY A 59 -5.81 -4.37 13.55
CA GLY A 59 -5.64 -5.34 12.46
C GLY A 59 -6.84 -5.49 11.53
N GLN A 60 -7.80 -4.55 11.59
CA GLN A 60 -9.10 -4.69 10.95
C GLN A 60 -9.01 -4.79 9.42
N THR A 61 -8.12 -4.03 8.79
CA THR A 61 -7.98 -4.01 7.33
C THR A 61 -7.35 -5.30 6.83
N SER A 62 -6.32 -5.81 7.52
CA SER A 62 -5.73 -7.12 7.17
C SER A 62 -6.74 -8.24 7.35
N HIS A 63 -7.51 -8.23 8.45
CA HIS A 63 -8.52 -9.27 8.70
C HIS A 63 -9.61 -9.29 7.62
N LEU A 64 -10.09 -8.11 7.20
CA LEU A 64 -11.05 -7.99 6.11
C LEU A 64 -10.49 -8.56 4.80
N LEU A 65 -9.25 -8.21 4.46
CA LEU A 65 -8.59 -8.70 3.26
C LEU A 65 -8.36 -10.22 3.31
N GLU A 66 -7.96 -10.77 4.45
CA GLU A 66 -7.85 -12.23 4.66
C GLU A 66 -9.17 -12.95 4.38
N GLN A 67 -10.29 -12.42 4.85
CA GLN A 67 -11.61 -12.99 4.59
C GLN A 67 -11.97 -12.93 3.10
N VAL A 68 -11.69 -11.81 2.44
CA VAL A 68 -11.93 -11.62 1.00
C VAL A 68 -11.10 -12.60 0.18
N PHE A 69 -9.80 -12.70 0.44
CA PHE A 69 -8.92 -13.63 -0.28
C PHE A 69 -9.29 -15.09 -0.03
N ARG A 70 -9.66 -15.45 1.21
CA ARG A 70 -10.19 -16.79 1.51
C ARG A 70 -11.47 -17.09 0.73
N GLY A 71 -12.37 -16.12 0.60
CA GLY A 71 -13.60 -16.26 -0.19
C GLY A 71 -13.35 -16.45 -1.69
N MET A 72 -12.21 -15.99 -2.19
CA MET A 72 -11.76 -16.17 -3.58
C MET A 72 -10.84 -17.40 -3.76
N ASP A 73 -10.66 -18.24 -2.74
CA ASP A 73 -9.71 -19.36 -2.72
C ASP A 73 -8.26 -18.94 -3.03
N ALA A 74 -7.91 -17.71 -2.63
CA ALA A 74 -6.60 -17.11 -2.83
C ALA A 74 -5.82 -17.08 -1.51
N ALA A 75 -4.69 -17.79 -1.43
CA ALA A 75 -3.74 -17.61 -0.34
C ALA A 75 -2.86 -16.38 -0.62
N ARG A 76 -2.75 -15.48 0.36
CA ARG A 76 -1.96 -14.24 0.25
C ARG A 76 -1.06 -14.05 1.47
N VAL A 77 0.12 -13.48 1.20
CA VAL A 77 1.07 -13.08 2.23
C VAL A 77 1.04 -11.56 2.32
N PHE A 78 0.80 -11.04 3.53
CA PHE A 78 0.90 -9.63 3.82
C PHE A 78 2.35 -9.28 4.15
N GLU A 79 2.96 -8.49 3.28
CA GLU A 79 4.34 -8.05 3.44
C GLU A 79 4.40 -6.72 4.18
N ARG A 80 5.35 -6.60 5.10
CA ARG A 80 5.61 -5.34 5.80
C ARG A 80 6.42 -4.40 4.93
N VAL A 81 5.92 -3.18 4.73
CA VAL A 81 6.64 -2.10 4.06
C VAL A 81 7.44 -1.32 5.11
N ARG A 82 8.77 -1.26 4.93
CA ARG A 82 9.70 -0.58 5.84
C ARG A 82 10.58 0.40 5.06
N ILE A 83 10.87 1.58 5.63
CA ILE A 83 11.52 2.71 4.92
C ILE A 83 13.04 2.79 5.13
N ASP A 84 13.64 2.02 6.05
CA ASP A 84 15.07 2.08 6.33
C ASP A 84 15.82 0.74 6.21
N ASP A 85 17.12 0.83 5.93
CA ASP A 85 18.04 -0.32 5.80
C ASP A 85 18.16 -1.14 7.09
N LEU A 86 17.75 -0.57 8.22
CA LEU A 86 17.73 -1.20 9.54
C LEU A 86 16.32 -1.68 9.96
N GLY A 87 15.28 -1.39 9.17
CA GLY A 87 13.91 -1.87 9.38
C GLY A 87 13.16 -1.28 10.58
N TYR A 88 13.58 -0.14 11.13
CA TYR A 88 12.98 0.48 12.31
C TYR A 88 11.62 1.14 12.05
N PHE A 89 11.34 1.57 10.82
CA PHE A 89 10.07 2.27 10.52
C PHE A 89 9.14 1.41 9.67
N LEU A 90 8.24 0.67 10.33
CA LEU A 90 7.06 0.08 9.70
C LEU A 90 6.13 1.21 9.30
N VAL A 91 5.81 1.30 8.02
CA VAL A 91 4.90 2.34 7.51
C VAL A 91 3.56 1.78 7.09
N GLY A 92 3.50 0.49 6.72
CA GLY A 92 2.24 -0.15 6.34
C GLY A 92 2.46 -1.56 5.82
N LEU A 93 1.45 -2.06 5.13
CA LEU A 93 1.42 -3.40 4.57
C LEU A 93 1.22 -3.34 3.06
N LYS A 94 1.69 -4.38 2.38
CA LYS A 94 1.36 -4.63 0.99
C LYS A 94 0.94 -6.08 0.78
N VAL A 95 0.07 -6.30 -0.18
CA VAL A 95 -0.39 -7.63 -0.59
C VAL A 95 -0.55 -7.67 -2.10
N SER A 96 -0.24 -8.81 -2.72
CA SER A 96 -0.48 -9.00 -4.15
C SER A 96 -1.97 -9.16 -4.44
N VAL A 97 -2.45 -8.41 -5.43
CA VAL A 97 -3.84 -8.43 -5.89
C VAL A 97 -3.81 -8.42 -7.40
N THR A 98 -4.37 -9.45 -8.03
CA THR A 98 -4.40 -9.51 -9.48
C THR A 98 -5.42 -8.52 -10.05
N THR A 99 -5.30 -8.21 -11.34
CA THR A 99 -6.19 -7.25 -12.02
C THR A 99 -7.65 -7.72 -12.03
N ASP A 100 -7.90 -9.03 -12.00
CA ASP A 100 -9.24 -9.63 -11.91
C ASP A 100 -9.80 -9.61 -10.47
N GLU A 101 -8.95 -9.64 -9.45
CA GLU A 101 -9.34 -9.57 -8.03
C GLU A 101 -9.67 -8.14 -7.57
N ILE A 102 -9.06 -7.12 -8.21
CA ILE A 102 -9.14 -5.75 -7.73
C ILE A 102 -10.56 -5.20 -7.55
N PRO A 103 -11.58 -5.51 -8.39
CA PRO A 103 -12.93 -5.01 -8.19
C PRO A 103 -13.57 -5.55 -6.90
N VAL A 104 -13.32 -6.83 -6.59
CA VAL A 104 -13.84 -7.50 -5.38
C VAL A 104 -13.18 -6.93 -4.13
N VAL A 105 -11.84 -6.82 -4.16
CA VAL A 105 -11.04 -6.25 -3.07
C VAL A 105 -11.45 -4.80 -2.80
N THR A 106 -11.63 -4.01 -3.87
CA THR A 106 -12.05 -2.59 -3.76
C THR A 106 -13.43 -2.46 -3.14
N ALA A 107 -14.39 -3.31 -3.56
CA ALA A 107 -15.74 -3.29 -3.00
C ALA A 107 -15.73 -3.62 -1.50
N ALA A 108 -14.98 -4.64 -1.09
CA ALA A 108 -14.87 -5.04 0.31
C ALA A 108 -14.24 -3.94 1.18
N LEU A 109 -13.12 -3.37 0.73
CA LEU A 109 -12.44 -2.28 1.44
C LEU A 109 -13.34 -1.06 1.62
N ARG A 110 -14.07 -0.67 0.57
CA ARG A 110 -15.04 0.45 0.66
C ARG A 110 -16.17 0.17 1.65
N LEU A 111 -16.69 -1.06 1.69
CA LEU A 111 -17.66 -1.47 2.72
C LEU A 111 -17.07 -1.41 4.14
N GLY A 112 -15.77 -1.65 4.26
CA GLY A 112 -15.00 -1.47 5.50
C GLY A 112 -14.61 -0.03 5.81
N GLY A 113 -15.00 0.95 4.98
CA GLY A 113 -14.67 2.36 5.16
C GLY A 113 -13.26 2.76 4.68
N VAL A 114 -12.61 1.92 3.87
CA VAL A 114 -11.29 2.20 3.29
C VAL A 114 -11.45 2.55 1.80
N GLU A 115 -11.07 3.76 1.43
CA GLU A 115 -11.06 4.19 0.03
C GLU A 115 -9.87 3.61 -0.72
N VAL A 116 -10.09 3.18 -1.95
CA VAL A 116 -9.04 2.59 -2.81
C VAL A 116 -8.79 3.47 -4.01
N GLU A 117 -7.54 3.90 -4.18
CA GLU A 117 -7.05 4.64 -5.33
C GLU A 117 -6.14 3.76 -6.20
N SER A 118 -6.37 3.74 -7.50
CA SER A 118 -5.49 3.06 -8.45
C SER A 118 -4.43 4.02 -8.98
N LEU A 119 -3.17 3.59 -8.99
CA LEU A 119 -2.03 4.37 -9.46
C LEU A 119 -1.26 3.62 -10.55
N ASP A 120 -1.12 4.27 -11.70
CA ASP A 120 -0.48 3.72 -12.90
C ASP A 120 0.94 4.29 -13.07
N LEU A 121 1.89 3.86 -12.20
CA LEU A 121 3.28 4.36 -12.13
C LEU A 121 4.35 3.29 -11.81
#